data_AF-A0A2N5REY1-F1
#
_entry.id   AF-A0A2N5REY1-F1
#
_cell.length_a   1.000
_cell.length_b   1.000
_cell.length_c   1.000
_cell.angle_alpha   90.00
_cell.angle_beta   90.00
_cell.angle_gamma   90.00
#
_symmetry.space_group_name_H-M   'P 1'
#
loop_
_entity.id
_entity.type
_entity.pdbx_description
1 polymer ?
#
loop_
_entity_poly.entity_id
_entity_poly.type
_entity_poly.pdbx_seq_one_letter_code
_entity_poly.pdbx_strand_id
1 'polypeptide(L)'
;MVFFLQNLFNGIMLGGLYALIAIGYTMVYGILRLINFAHGDVMMMGVYFAFYAATLLSLSPLLSAVVAILGAALLGFLIDRVAYKPLRNAPRISALITAIGVSFFLESLAVVIFGAIPKSFLNVFKDRTILNKVLIVAGARIPLLTFLVIFITAVILVVLFFIVYRTKIGMAMRAISMDIPTTSLMGVNVDAVIGFTFALGSALAAASGIMWAMRFPNVHPYMGFMPGLKAFIAAVFGGIGSIPGAVLGGVLLGLIEIFLAAYFPSVMGYRDAFAFIILIIILLVKPSGLLGKKIVEKV
;
A
#
# COMPACT_ATOMS: atom_id res chain seq x y z
N MET A 1 -22.50 -4.43 -22.22
CA MET A 1 -21.17 -5.08 -22.29
C MET A 1 -20.02 -4.08 -22.13
N VAL A 2 -19.91 -3.08 -23.02
CA VAL A 2 -18.82 -2.08 -23.01
C VAL A 2 -18.63 -1.38 -21.65
N PHE A 3 -19.73 -0.89 -21.06
CA PHE A 3 -19.71 -0.22 -19.77
C PHE A 3 -19.19 -1.11 -18.63
N PHE A 4 -19.62 -2.37 -18.59
CA PHE A 4 -19.17 -3.34 -17.60
C PHE A 4 -17.67 -3.62 -17.73
N LEU A 5 -17.19 -3.89 -18.94
CA LEU A 5 -15.76 -4.16 -19.19
C LEU A 5 -14.87 -2.99 -18.78
N GLN A 6 -15.25 -1.76 -19.13
CA GLN A 6 -14.47 -0.58 -18.76
C GLN A 6 -14.34 -0.43 -17.24
N ASN A 7 -15.44 -0.63 -16.50
CA ASN A 7 -15.44 -0.56 -15.04
C ASN A 7 -14.72 -1.75 -14.39
N LEU A 8 -14.78 -2.94 -14.98
CA LEU A 8 -14.03 -4.11 -14.53
C LEU A 8 -12.51 -3.82 -14.54
N PHE A 9 -11.97 -3.33 -15.65
CA PHE A 9 -10.55 -3.01 -15.75
C PHE A 9 -10.13 -1.85 -14.82
N ASN A 10 -10.95 -0.81 -14.71
CA ASN A 10 -10.70 0.28 -13.75
C ASN A 10 -10.72 -0.22 -12.30
N GLY A 11 -11.63 -1.14 -11.96
CA GLY A 11 -11.73 -1.76 -10.63
C GLY A 11 -10.55 -2.65 -10.30
N ILE A 12 -10.09 -3.50 -11.24
CA ILE A 12 -8.89 -4.33 -11.05
C ILE A 12 -7.66 -3.45 -10.89
N MET A 13 -7.52 -2.38 -11.68
CA MET A 13 -6.41 -1.43 -11.56
C MET A 13 -6.41 -0.76 -10.19
N LEU A 14 -7.54 -0.17 -9.75
CA LEU A 14 -7.64 0.48 -8.44
C LEU A 14 -7.39 -0.52 -7.30
N GLY A 15 -7.96 -1.71 -7.41
CA GLY A 15 -7.79 -2.75 -6.43
C GLY A 15 -6.37 -3.31 -6.36
N GLY A 16 -5.63 -3.31 -7.47
CA GLY A 16 -4.20 -3.60 -7.49
C GLY A 16 -3.37 -2.58 -6.71
N LEU A 17 -3.69 -1.29 -6.83
CA LEU A 17 -3.05 -0.24 -6.04
C LEU A 17 -3.32 -0.43 -4.53
N TYR A 18 -4.57 -0.69 -4.17
CA TYR A 18 -4.92 -1.01 -2.78
C TYR A 18 -4.24 -2.28 -2.29
N ALA A 19 -4.14 -3.33 -3.11
CA ALA A 19 -3.50 -4.58 -2.74
C ALA A 19 -2.02 -4.36 -2.37
N LEU A 20 -1.26 -3.59 -3.15
CA LEU A 20 0.15 -3.31 -2.87
C LEU A 20 0.34 -2.57 -1.54
N ILE A 21 -0.52 -1.59 -1.24
CA ILE A 21 -0.47 -0.85 0.03
C ILE A 21 -0.95 -1.74 1.20
N ALA A 22 -2.03 -2.51 1.00
CA ALA A 22 -2.63 -3.41 1.99
C ALA A 22 -1.66 -4.52 2.42
N ILE A 23 -0.84 -5.00 1.49
CA ILE A 23 0.24 -5.95 1.78
C ILE A 23 1.24 -5.35 2.76
N GLY A 24 1.64 -4.10 2.59
CA GLY A 24 2.57 -3.45 3.50
C GLY A 24 2.04 -3.41 4.94
N TYR A 25 0.76 -3.02 5.11
CA TYR A 25 0.06 -3.15 6.40
C TYR A 25 0.08 -4.58 6.94
N THR A 26 -0.23 -5.55 6.07
CA THR A 26 -0.36 -6.96 6.41
C THR A 26 0.96 -7.60 6.84
N MET A 27 2.08 -7.24 6.22
CA MET A 27 3.38 -7.78 6.57
C MET A 27 3.86 -7.25 7.92
N VAL A 28 3.75 -5.94 8.15
CA VAL A 28 4.15 -5.33 9.43
C VAL A 28 3.26 -5.83 10.56
N TYR A 29 1.94 -5.83 10.35
CA TYR A 29 1.00 -6.37 11.35
C TYR A 29 1.17 -7.88 11.55
N GLY A 30 1.43 -8.64 10.49
CA GLY A 30 1.64 -10.09 10.60
C GLY A 30 2.80 -10.44 11.51
N ILE A 31 3.86 -9.62 11.52
CA ILE A 31 5.04 -9.83 12.36
C ILE A 31 4.87 -9.22 13.76
N LEU A 32 4.49 -7.95 13.86
CA LEU A 32 4.49 -7.21 15.12
C LEU A 32 3.12 -7.16 15.81
N ARG A 33 2.04 -7.50 15.11
CA ARG A 33 0.64 -7.29 15.55
C ARG A 33 0.36 -5.82 15.91
N LEU A 34 1.08 -4.91 15.26
CA LEU A 34 0.96 -3.46 15.38
C LEU A 34 0.56 -2.88 14.03
N ILE A 35 -0.37 -1.92 14.05
CA ILE A 35 -0.82 -1.23 12.84
C ILE A 35 0.08 -0.01 12.61
N ASN A 36 0.62 0.10 11.40
CA ASN A 36 1.43 1.25 11.00
C ASN A 36 0.59 2.27 10.22
N PHE A 37 -0.05 3.21 10.91
CA PHE A 37 -0.86 4.26 10.28
C PHE A 37 -0.05 5.19 9.36
N ALA A 38 1.26 5.36 9.60
CA ALA A 38 2.14 6.16 8.73
C ALA A 38 2.42 5.53 7.36
N HIS A 39 1.96 4.31 7.09
CA HIS A 39 2.25 3.62 5.84
C HIS A 39 1.68 4.34 4.60
N GLY A 40 0.51 4.98 4.72
CA GLY A 40 -0.04 5.86 3.69
C GLY A 40 0.86 7.07 3.42
N ASP A 41 1.47 7.64 4.46
CA ASP A 41 2.35 8.79 4.32
C ASP A 41 3.72 8.41 3.75
N VAL A 42 4.15 7.17 3.97
CA VAL A 42 5.30 6.61 3.25
C VAL A 42 5.01 6.48 1.75
N MET A 43 3.80 6.08 1.36
CA MET A 43 3.37 6.14 -0.04
C MET A 43 3.48 7.57 -0.58
N MET A 44 2.98 8.57 0.15
CA MET A 44 3.10 9.99 -0.22
C MET A 44 4.57 10.41 -0.38
N MET A 45 5.43 10.08 0.59
CA MET A 45 6.86 10.41 0.50
C MET A 45 7.51 9.77 -0.73
N GLY A 46 7.14 8.53 -1.07
CA GLY A 46 7.56 7.86 -2.30
C GLY A 46 7.17 8.64 -3.57
N VAL A 47 5.97 9.20 -3.62
CA VAL A 47 5.53 10.06 -4.74
C VAL A 47 6.36 11.34 -4.81
N TYR A 48 6.65 11.99 -3.68
CA TYR A 48 7.52 13.16 -3.65
C TYR A 48 8.95 12.84 -4.09
N PHE A 49 9.52 11.73 -3.64
CA PHE A 49 10.84 11.28 -4.09
C PHE A 49 10.87 11.08 -5.60
N ALA A 50 9.85 10.46 -6.19
CA ALA A 50 9.76 10.30 -7.64
C ALA A 50 9.60 11.64 -8.37
N PHE A 51 8.77 12.54 -7.84
CA PHE A 51 8.53 13.85 -8.41
C PHE A 51 9.81 14.70 -8.45
N TYR A 52 10.52 14.80 -7.34
CA TYR A 52 11.75 15.61 -7.26
C TYR A 52 12.94 14.95 -7.95
N ALA A 53 13.02 13.61 -7.96
CA ALA A 53 14.00 12.91 -8.79
C ALA A 53 13.82 13.24 -10.29
N ALA A 54 12.58 13.34 -10.76
CA ALA A 54 12.32 13.68 -12.15
C ALA A 54 12.50 15.17 -12.47
N THR A 55 12.08 16.07 -11.56
CA THR A 55 12.04 17.52 -11.82
C THR A 55 13.33 18.25 -11.44
N LEU A 56 13.94 17.91 -10.30
CA LEU A 56 15.16 18.56 -9.82
C LEU A 56 16.40 17.89 -10.40
N LEU A 57 16.47 16.56 -10.36
CA LEU A 57 17.61 15.80 -10.87
C LEU A 57 17.49 15.47 -12.37
N SER A 58 16.37 15.82 -13.00
CA SER A 58 16.11 15.54 -14.43
C SER A 58 16.23 14.06 -14.81
N LEU A 59 16.02 13.15 -13.85
CA LEU A 59 16.09 11.71 -14.09
C LEU A 59 14.92 11.23 -14.95
N SER A 60 15.16 10.15 -15.71
CA SER A 60 14.10 9.49 -16.48
C SER A 60 13.01 8.94 -15.54
N PRO A 61 11.74 8.81 -15.98
CA PRO A 61 10.67 8.32 -15.11
C PRO A 61 10.97 6.99 -14.42
N LEU A 62 11.67 6.08 -15.13
CA LEU A 62 12.08 4.79 -14.57
C LEU A 62 13.15 4.95 -13.47
N LEU A 63 14.16 5.78 -13.70
CA LEU A 63 15.19 6.05 -12.68
C LEU A 63 14.59 6.76 -11.46
N SER A 64 13.69 7.72 -11.69
CA SER A 64 12.95 8.40 -10.62
C SER A 64 12.11 7.42 -9.78
N ALA A 65 11.49 6.43 -10.42
CA ALA A 65 10.77 5.38 -9.71
C ALA A 65 11.70 4.50 -8.87
N VAL A 66 12.88 4.12 -9.40
CA VAL A 66 13.88 3.35 -8.64
C VAL A 66 14.36 4.13 -7.42
N VAL A 67 14.72 5.41 -7.60
CA VAL A 67 15.15 6.30 -6.49
C VAL A 67 14.06 6.42 -5.44
N ALA A 68 12.80 6.58 -5.86
CA ALA A 68 11.66 6.67 -4.95
C ALA A 68 11.42 5.39 -4.16
N ILE A 69 11.50 4.23 -4.81
CA ILE A 69 11.33 2.92 -4.17
C ILE A 69 12.43 2.68 -3.14
N LEU A 70 13.69 2.97 -3.48
CA LEU A 70 14.82 2.84 -2.55
C LEU A 70 14.74 3.86 -1.41
N GLY A 71 14.37 5.10 -1.71
CA GLY A 71 14.19 6.15 -0.70
C GLY A 71 13.07 5.81 0.29
N ALA A 72 11.94 5.28 -0.19
CA ALA A 72 10.86 4.82 0.67
C ALA A 72 11.24 3.57 1.46
N ALA A 73 11.98 2.63 0.88
CA ALA A 73 12.51 1.47 1.59
C ALA A 73 13.41 1.90 2.77
N LEU A 74 14.32 2.84 2.51
CA LEU A 74 15.17 3.44 3.55
C LEU A 74 14.33 4.16 4.61
N LEU A 75 13.35 4.97 4.20
CA LEU A 75 12.45 5.65 5.13
C LEU A 75 11.69 4.66 6.01
N GLY A 76 11.17 3.57 5.43
CA GLY A 76 10.52 2.49 6.17
C GLY A 76 11.43 1.85 7.21
N PHE A 77 12.66 1.52 6.81
CA PHE A 77 13.67 0.98 7.71
C PHE A 77 14.00 1.96 8.86
N LEU A 78 14.11 3.25 8.58
CA LEU A 78 14.36 4.28 9.58
C LEU A 78 13.17 4.44 10.55
N ILE A 79 11.94 4.36 10.04
CA ILE A 79 10.73 4.37 10.88
C ILE A 79 10.74 3.18 11.83
N ASP A 80 11.08 1.96 11.38
CA ASP A 80 11.26 0.83 12.30
C ASP A 80 12.34 1.15 13.34
N ARG A 81 13.52 1.57 12.90
CA ARG A 81 14.68 1.75 13.78
C ARG A 81 14.46 2.82 14.84
N VAL A 82 13.85 3.94 14.49
CA VAL A 82 13.73 5.13 15.34
C VAL A 82 12.42 5.12 16.13
N ALA A 83 11.30 4.75 15.50
CA ALA A 83 9.98 4.89 16.10
C ALA A 83 9.48 3.58 16.72
N TYR A 84 9.57 2.45 16.02
CA TYR A 84 8.97 1.20 16.48
C TYR A 84 9.87 0.35 17.35
N LYS A 85 11.15 0.22 17.00
CA LYS A 85 12.12 -0.62 17.72
C LYS A 85 12.19 -0.28 19.21
N PRO A 86 12.23 1.00 19.64
CA PRO A 86 12.25 1.34 21.07
C PRO A 86 10.98 0.90 21.82
N LEU A 87 9.86 0.74 21.11
CA LEU A 87 8.53 0.49 21.67
C LEU A 87 8.10 -0.98 21.62
N ARG A 88 8.97 -1.89 21.18
CA ARG A 88 8.60 -3.32 21.04
C ARG A 88 8.22 -3.98 22.37
N ASN A 89 8.76 -3.49 23.47
CA ASN A 89 8.43 -3.95 24.83
C ASN A 89 7.43 -3.05 25.55
N ALA A 90 6.99 -1.95 24.90
CA ALA A 90 6.03 -1.02 25.47
C ALA A 90 4.59 -1.52 25.26
N PRO A 91 3.60 -0.97 25.99
CA PRO A 91 2.20 -1.27 25.74
C PRO A 91 1.81 -0.97 24.28
N ARG A 92 0.91 -1.80 23.72
CA ARG A 92 0.49 -1.67 22.30
C ARG A 92 -0.05 -0.27 21.96
N ILE A 93 -0.65 0.42 22.92
CA ILE A 93 -1.17 1.77 22.74
C ILE A 93 -0.06 2.80 22.48
N SER A 94 1.13 2.61 23.06
CA SER A 94 2.29 3.49 22.83
C SER A 94 2.76 3.39 21.38
N ALA A 95 2.76 2.18 20.80
CA ALA A 95 3.07 1.98 19.40
C ALA A 95 2.01 2.58 18.46
N LEU A 96 0.73 2.53 18.83
CA LEU A 96 -0.35 3.18 18.08
C LEU A 96 -0.19 4.70 18.07
N ILE A 97 0.04 5.32 19.23
CA ILE A 97 0.27 6.76 19.36
C ILE A 97 1.49 7.17 18.52
N THR A 98 2.55 6.36 18.55
CA THR A 98 3.76 6.61 17.77
C THR A 98 3.52 6.48 16.26
N ALA A 99 2.72 5.50 15.82
CA ALA A 99 2.34 5.36 14.42
C ALA A 99 1.64 6.62 13.89
N ILE A 100 0.71 7.16 14.68
CA ILE A 100 -0.02 8.39 14.37
C ILE A 100 0.93 9.61 14.44
N GLY A 101 1.83 9.64 15.41
CA GLY A 101 2.85 10.69 15.52
C GLY A 101 3.78 10.74 14.32
N VAL A 102 4.24 9.58 13.83
CA VAL A 102 5.07 9.48 12.61
C VAL A 102 4.27 9.93 11.39
N SER A 103 2.99 9.58 11.30
CA SER A 103 2.10 10.01 10.22
C SER A 103 2.03 11.54 10.14
N PHE A 104 1.63 12.21 11.23
CA PHE A 104 1.59 13.67 11.30
C PHE A 104 2.95 14.33 11.11
N PHE A 105 4.03 13.70 11.61
CA PHE A 105 5.38 14.18 11.38
C PHE A 105 5.72 14.17 9.89
N LEU A 106 5.44 13.09 9.16
CA LEU A 106 5.71 12.99 7.73
C LEU A 106 4.86 13.96 6.92
N GLU A 107 3.57 14.10 7.22
CA GLU A 107 2.69 15.08 6.57
C GLU A 107 3.19 16.51 6.80
N SER A 108 3.50 16.87 8.05
CA SER A 108 3.99 18.21 8.41
C SER A 108 5.36 18.49 7.80
N LEU A 109 6.25 17.50 7.80
CA LEU A 109 7.55 17.59 7.16
C LEU A 109 7.41 17.80 5.65
N ALA A 110 6.47 17.09 5.00
CA ALA A 110 6.18 17.28 3.59
C ALA A 110 5.65 18.68 3.28
N VAL A 111 4.80 19.26 4.15
CA VAL A 111 4.37 20.66 4.03
C VAL A 111 5.56 21.61 4.09
N VAL A 112 6.47 21.43 5.05
CA VAL A 112 7.63 22.30 5.25
C VAL A 112 8.65 22.18 4.11
N ILE A 113 8.96 20.96 3.68
CA ILE A 113 10.01 20.73 2.66
C ILE A 113 9.47 20.93 1.24
N PHE A 114 8.27 20.44 0.95
CA PHE A 114 7.74 20.40 -0.42
C PHE A 114 6.68 21.46 -0.72
N GLY A 115 6.14 22.09 0.31
CA GLY A 115 5.06 23.07 0.24
C GLY A 115 3.67 22.45 0.28
N ALA A 116 2.67 23.23 0.69
CA ALA A 116 1.27 22.82 0.74
C ALA A 116 0.56 22.89 -0.63
N ILE A 117 1.14 23.59 -1.60
CA ILE A 117 0.54 23.79 -2.92
C ILE A 117 0.59 22.47 -3.71
N PRO A 118 -0.56 21.95 -4.18
CA PRO A 118 -0.59 20.73 -4.95
C PRO A 118 0.22 20.82 -6.25
N LYS A 119 0.93 19.74 -6.58
CA LYS A 119 1.78 19.63 -7.78
C LYS A 119 1.22 18.58 -8.72
N SER A 120 1.29 18.81 -10.03
CA SER A 120 0.87 17.81 -11.00
C SER A 120 1.97 16.80 -11.27
N PHE A 121 1.69 15.51 -11.02
CA PHE A 121 2.63 14.43 -11.31
C PHE A 121 2.86 14.22 -12.82
N LEU A 122 2.02 14.81 -13.69
CA LEU A 122 2.22 14.78 -15.15
C LEU A 122 3.52 15.43 -15.60
N ASN A 123 4.12 16.29 -14.77
CA ASN A 123 5.40 16.92 -15.06
C ASN A 123 6.60 15.95 -14.97
N VAL A 124 6.39 14.75 -14.39
CA VAL A 124 7.40 13.69 -14.36
C VAL A 124 7.63 13.10 -15.77
N PHE A 125 6.63 13.12 -16.63
CA PHE A 125 6.70 12.55 -17.98
C PHE A 125 6.88 13.67 -19.02
N LYS A 126 8.10 13.77 -19.58
CA LYS A 126 8.39 14.67 -20.71
C LYS A 126 7.61 14.27 -21.96
N ASP A 127 7.53 12.96 -22.22
CA ASP A 127 6.68 12.38 -23.26
C ASP A 127 5.39 11.79 -22.63
N ARG A 128 4.25 12.39 -22.98
CA ARG A 128 2.92 12.02 -22.48
C ARG A 128 2.19 11.03 -23.38
N THR A 129 2.81 10.59 -24.48
CA THR A 129 2.19 9.72 -25.49
C THR A 129 1.67 8.41 -24.88
N ILE A 130 2.42 7.85 -23.92
CA ILE A 130 2.02 6.62 -23.21
C ILE A 130 0.79 6.84 -22.32
N LEU A 131 0.69 8.00 -21.65
CA LEU A 131 -0.41 8.32 -20.74
C LEU A 131 -1.73 8.57 -21.49
N ASN A 132 -1.64 9.12 -22.70
CA ASN A 132 -2.80 9.48 -23.52
C ASN A 132 -3.27 8.34 -24.44
N LYS A 133 -2.48 7.25 -24.57
CA LYS A 133 -2.84 6.13 -25.44
C LYS A 133 -3.99 5.33 -24.85
N VAL A 134 -4.98 5.01 -25.68
CA VAL A 134 -6.16 4.22 -25.33
C VAL A 134 -6.19 2.97 -26.18
N LEU A 135 -6.48 1.83 -25.56
CA LEU A 135 -6.72 0.56 -26.22
C LEU A 135 -8.22 0.29 -26.28
N ILE A 136 -8.67 -0.28 -27.40
CA ILE A 136 -10.07 -0.66 -27.59
C ILE A 136 -10.17 -2.18 -27.39
N VAL A 137 -10.88 -2.60 -26.35
CA VAL A 137 -11.14 -4.01 -26.04
C VAL A 137 -12.64 -4.26 -26.10
N ALA A 138 -13.10 -5.03 -27.08
CA ALA A 138 -14.53 -5.32 -27.30
C ALA A 138 -15.43 -4.06 -27.27
N GLY A 139 -14.95 -2.95 -27.86
CA GLY A 139 -15.65 -1.66 -27.89
C GLY A 139 -15.42 -0.75 -26.67
N ALA A 140 -14.80 -1.24 -25.59
CA ALA A 140 -14.44 -0.43 -24.42
C ALA A 140 -13.11 0.31 -24.62
N ARG A 141 -13.13 1.62 -24.34
CA ARG A 141 -11.95 2.50 -24.42
C ARG A 141 -11.24 2.52 -23.06
N ILE A 142 -10.13 1.80 -22.96
CA ILE A 142 -9.39 1.65 -21.71
C ILE A 142 -8.00 2.27 -21.88
N PRO A 143 -7.59 3.22 -21.01
CA PRO A 143 -6.25 3.80 -21.05
C PRO A 143 -5.16 2.73 -20.98
N LEU A 144 -4.09 2.87 -21.75
CA LEU A 144 -2.93 1.99 -21.71
C LEU A 144 -2.33 1.93 -20.28
N LEU A 145 -2.39 3.05 -19.56
CA LEU A 145 -1.98 3.14 -18.16
C LEU A 145 -2.67 2.07 -17.28
N THR A 146 -3.95 1.79 -17.50
CA THR A 146 -4.69 0.77 -16.73
C THR A 146 -4.03 -0.60 -16.89
N PHE A 147 -3.65 -0.99 -18.11
CA PHE A 147 -2.97 -2.26 -18.37
C PHE A 147 -1.57 -2.30 -17.78
N LEU A 148 -0.81 -1.20 -17.90
CA LEU A 148 0.52 -1.09 -17.31
C LEU A 148 0.49 -1.24 -15.80
N VAL A 149 -0.43 -0.56 -15.11
CA VAL A 149 -0.58 -0.67 -13.65
C VAL A 149 -0.94 -2.10 -13.24
N ILE A 150 -1.88 -2.76 -13.93
CA ILE A 150 -2.24 -4.15 -13.65
C ILE A 150 -1.04 -5.07 -13.85
N PHE A 151 -0.32 -4.92 -14.97
CA PHE A 151 0.85 -5.73 -15.29
C PHE A 151 1.98 -5.55 -14.28
N ILE A 152 2.37 -4.30 -13.99
CA ILE A 152 3.42 -3.98 -13.02
C ILE A 152 3.03 -4.49 -11.62
N THR A 153 1.78 -4.30 -11.21
CA THR A 153 1.28 -4.82 -9.94
C THR A 153 1.40 -6.35 -9.89
N ALA A 154 1.00 -7.06 -10.95
CA ALA A 154 1.11 -8.51 -11.00
C ALA A 154 2.58 -8.97 -10.90
N VAL A 155 3.51 -8.31 -11.59
CA VAL A 155 4.95 -8.59 -11.50
C VAL A 155 5.47 -8.36 -10.08
N ILE A 156 5.13 -7.23 -9.46
CA ILE A 156 5.54 -6.92 -8.08
C ILE A 156 5.00 -7.96 -7.10
N LEU A 157 3.75 -8.39 -7.26
CA LEU A 157 3.16 -9.44 -6.43
C LEU A 157 3.91 -10.76 -6.61
N VAL A 158 4.22 -11.19 -7.84
CA VAL A 158 4.99 -12.41 -8.09
C VAL A 158 6.36 -12.35 -7.40
N VAL A 159 7.07 -11.22 -7.52
CA VAL A 159 8.36 -11.01 -6.85
C VAL A 159 8.21 -11.06 -5.34
N LEU A 160 7.18 -10.43 -4.79
CA LEU A 160 6.91 -10.48 -3.36
C LEU A 160 6.61 -11.91 -2.88
N PHE A 161 5.75 -12.64 -3.58
CA PHE A 161 5.42 -14.03 -3.26
C PHE A 161 6.68 -14.91 -3.29
N PHE A 162 7.57 -14.68 -4.25
CA PHE A 162 8.87 -15.32 -4.29
C PHE A 162 9.73 -14.97 -3.06
N ILE A 163 9.88 -13.68 -2.73
CA ILE A 163 10.64 -13.23 -1.55
C ILE A 163 10.09 -13.88 -0.29
N VAL A 164 8.78 -13.81 -0.07
CA VAL A 164 8.17 -14.36 1.14
C VAL A 164 8.29 -15.88 1.13
N TYR A 165 7.77 -16.59 0.15
CA TYR A 165 7.60 -18.05 0.23
C TYR A 165 8.83 -18.87 -0.18
N ARG A 166 9.78 -18.30 -0.94
CA ARG A 166 10.92 -19.03 -1.51
C ARG A 166 12.29 -18.58 -1.00
N THR A 167 12.39 -17.56 -0.15
CA THR A 167 13.69 -17.11 0.40
C THR A 167 13.85 -17.37 1.90
N LYS A 168 15.11 -17.36 2.37
CA LYS A 168 15.44 -17.50 3.81
C LYS A 168 14.88 -16.35 4.65
N ILE A 169 14.94 -15.12 4.14
CA ILE A 169 14.37 -13.96 4.83
C ILE A 169 12.86 -14.12 4.97
N GLY A 170 12.17 -14.54 3.91
CA GLY A 170 10.73 -14.77 3.96
C GLY A 170 10.31 -15.94 4.86
N MET A 171 11.15 -16.98 4.97
CA MET A 171 10.99 -18.03 5.98
C MET A 171 11.09 -17.46 7.40
N ALA A 172 12.09 -16.62 7.66
CA ALA A 172 12.25 -15.93 8.94
C ALA A 172 11.06 -15.02 9.25
N MET A 173 10.55 -14.24 8.28
CA MET A 173 9.34 -13.41 8.46
C MET A 173 8.14 -14.24 8.94
N ARG A 174 7.91 -15.42 8.31
CA ARG A 174 6.84 -16.32 8.74
C ARG A 174 7.09 -16.93 10.12
N ALA A 175 8.33 -17.31 10.44
CA ALA A 175 8.65 -17.83 11.76
C ALA A 175 8.40 -16.79 12.87
N ILE A 176 8.85 -15.55 12.67
CA ILE A 176 8.65 -14.46 13.63
C ILE A 176 7.15 -14.16 13.83
N SER A 177 6.33 -14.25 12.77
CA SER A 177 4.86 -14.05 12.89
C SER A 177 4.17 -15.09 13.79
N MET A 178 4.79 -16.25 14.01
CA MET A 178 4.29 -17.30 14.89
C MET A 178 4.74 -17.09 16.33
N ASP A 179 6.06 -16.95 16.54
CA ASP A 179 6.66 -16.83 17.87
C ASP A 179 8.03 -16.12 17.79
N ILE A 180 8.08 -14.87 18.28
CA ILE A 180 9.28 -14.05 18.23
C ILE A 180 10.39 -14.62 19.14
N PRO A 181 10.15 -14.91 20.44
CA PRO A 181 11.18 -15.47 21.32
C PRO A 181 11.80 -16.76 20.78
N THR A 182 10.97 -17.70 20.34
CA THR A 182 11.43 -18.99 19.82
C THR A 182 12.26 -18.80 18.55
N THR A 183 11.82 -17.91 17.65
CA THR A 183 12.58 -17.64 16.42
C THR A 183 13.94 -17.02 16.72
N SER A 184 14.04 -16.16 17.74
CA SER A 184 15.31 -15.59 18.19
C SER A 184 16.27 -16.65 18.74
N LEU A 185 15.75 -17.66 19.46
CA LEU A 185 16.56 -18.78 19.98
C LEU A 185 17.12 -19.68 18.86
N MET A 186 16.48 -19.68 17.69
CA MET A 186 16.96 -20.39 16.49
C MET A 186 18.05 -19.62 15.72
N GLY A 187 18.60 -18.54 16.28
CA GLY A 187 19.69 -17.77 15.68
C GLY A 187 19.27 -16.76 14.60
N VAL A 188 17.98 -16.52 14.43
CA VAL A 188 17.47 -15.50 13.49
C VAL A 188 17.63 -14.11 14.10
N ASN A 189 18.25 -13.21 13.35
CA ASN A 189 18.30 -11.79 13.73
C ASN A 189 16.92 -11.14 13.50
N VAL A 190 16.09 -11.16 14.54
CA VAL A 190 14.71 -10.64 14.53
C VAL A 190 14.67 -9.16 14.11
N ASP A 191 15.59 -8.34 14.62
CA ASP A 191 15.68 -6.92 14.30
C ASP A 191 15.89 -6.68 12.80
N ALA A 192 16.81 -7.43 12.19
CA ALA A 192 17.12 -7.30 10.78
C ALA A 192 15.93 -7.70 9.90
N VAL A 193 15.20 -8.76 10.27
CA VAL A 193 14.04 -9.23 9.52
C VAL A 193 12.86 -8.26 9.62
N ILE A 194 12.62 -7.68 10.80
CA ILE A 194 11.59 -6.64 10.96
C ILE A 194 11.96 -5.39 10.16
N GLY A 195 13.20 -4.91 10.26
CA GLY A 195 13.66 -3.76 9.49
C GLY A 195 13.54 -3.98 7.98
N PHE A 196 13.91 -5.18 7.49
CA PHE A 196 13.70 -5.57 6.10
C PHE A 196 12.22 -5.60 5.71
N THR A 197 11.34 -6.05 6.61
CA THR A 197 9.89 -6.09 6.38
C THR A 197 9.31 -4.68 6.22
N PHE A 198 9.73 -3.75 7.07
CA PHE A 198 9.35 -2.34 6.93
C PHE A 198 9.88 -1.75 5.63
N ALA A 199 11.14 -2.01 5.28
CA ALA A 199 11.73 -1.54 4.02
C ALA A 199 10.97 -2.08 2.80
N LEU A 200 10.68 -3.39 2.78
CA LEU A 200 9.96 -4.04 1.69
C LEU A 200 8.52 -3.52 1.59
N GLY A 201 7.81 -3.40 2.71
CA GLY A 201 6.46 -2.81 2.72
C GLY A 201 6.46 -1.39 2.16
N SER A 202 7.38 -0.54 2.62
CA SER A 202 7.51 0.84 2.16
C SER A 202 7.89 0.97 0.68
N ALA A 203 8.71 0.05 0.17
CA ALA A 203 9.01 -0.05 -1.26
C ALA A 203 7.73 -0.31 -2.09
N LEU A 204 6.87 -1.23 -1.63
CA LEU A 204 5.58 -1.51 -2.27
C LEU A 204 4.63 -0.31 -2.20
N ALA A 205 4.61 0.40 -1.07
CA ALA A 205 3.84 1.62 -0.89
C ALA A 205 4.25 2.71 -1.89
N ALA A 206 5.56 2.93 -2.07
CA ALA A 206 6.06 3.88 -3.07
C ALA A 206 5.74 3.44 -4.51
N ALA A 207 5.92 2.16 -4.84
CA ALA A 207 5.57 1.65 -6.16
C ALA A 207 4.07 1.87 -6.46
N SER A 208 3.19 1.56 -5.50
CA SER A 208 1.75 1.85 -5.61
C SER A 208 1.47 3.35 -5.70
N GLY A 209 2.15 4.17 -4.90
CA GLY A 209 2.01 5.62 -4.88
C GLY A 209 2.37 6.27 -6.22
N ILE A 210 3.45 5.85 -6.85
CA ILE A 210 3.85 6.34 -8.18
C ILE A 210 2.75 6.03 -9.20
N MET A 211 2.27 4.79 -9.23
CA MET A 211 1.18 4.38 -10.13
C MET A 211 -0.14 5.10 -9.82
N TRP A 212 -0.41 5.37 -8.54
CA TRP A 212 -1.54 6.18 -8.08
C TRP A 212 -1.43 7.60 -8.62
N ALA A 213 -0.27 8.25 -8.47
CA ALA A 213 -0.02 9.61 -8.92
C ALA A 213 -0.01 9.71 -10.47
N MET A 214 0.31 8.64 -11.18
CA MET A 214 0.12 8.58 -12.65
C MET A 214 -1.36 8.61 -13.05
N ARG A 215 -2.24 7.99 -12.25
CA ARG A 215 -3.68 7.96 -12.52
C ARG A 215 -4.41 9.21 -12.01
N PHE A 216 -4.03 9.67 -10.83
CA PHE A 216 -4.59 10.84 -10.14
C PHE A 216 -3.44 11.83 -9.93
N PRO A 217 -3.12 12.68 -10.93
CA PRO A 217 -1.92 13.51 -10.94
C PRO A 217 -2.06 14.76 -10.07
N ASN A 218 -2.38 14.55 -8.80
CA ASN A 218 -2.51 15.55 -7.76
C ASN A 218 -1.65 15.12 -6.57
N VAL A 219 -0.47 15.71 -6.46
CA VAL A 219 0.50 15.44 -5.38
C VAL A 219 0.37 16.53 -4.33
N HIS A 220 -0.04 16.15 -3.12
CA HIS A 220 -0.14 17.05 -1.98
C HIS A 220 0.23 16.31 -0.68
N PRO A 221 0.60 17.03 0.40
CA PRO A 221 1.08 16.42 1.66
C PRO A 221 0.10 15.52 2.42
N TYR A 222 -1.15 15.41 1.97
CA TYR A 222 -2.20 14.60 2.62
C TYR A 222 -2.71 13.47 1.71
N MET A 223 -2.07 13.26 0.55
CA MET A 223 -2.57 12.31 -0.45
C MET A 223 -2.45 10.85 0.00
N GLY A 224 -1.64 10.57 1.03
CA GLY A 224 -1.38 9.24 1.55
C GLY A 224 -2.47 8.71 2.49
N PHE A 225 -3.14 9.60 3.22
CA PHE A 225 -4.07 9.23 4.29
C PHE A 225 -5.25 8.38 3.81
N MET A 226 -6.05 8.89 2.87
CA MET A 226 -7.25 8.19 2.41
C MET A 226 -6.94 6.88 1.67
N PRO A 227 -5.97 6.81 0.73
CA PRO A 227 -5.56 5.55 0.14
C PRO A 227 -5.00 4.56 1.17
N GLY A 228 -4.23 5.03 2.14
CA GLY A 228 -3.73 4.21 3.24
C GLY A 228 -4.85 3.61 4.08
N LEU A 229 -5.87 4.40 4.42
CA LEU A 229 -7.02 3.95 5.19
C LEU A 229 -7.88 2.93 4.42
N LYS A 230 -8.08 3.13 3.11
CA LYS A 230 -8.74 2.15 2.24
C LYS A 230 -7.94 0.87 2.09
N ALA A 231 -6.62 0.96 1.99
CA ALA A 231 -5.75 -0.20 1.97
C ALA A 231 -5.75 -0.96 3.31
N PHE A 232 -5.85 -0.27 4.43
CA PHE A 232 -6.06 -0.88 5.74
C PHE A 232 -7.40 -1.63 5.78
N ILE A 233 -8.48 -1.01 5.31
CA ILE A 233 -9.79 -1.67 5.17
C ILE A 233 -9.67 -2.93 4.32
N ALA A 234 -9.00 -2.85 3.17
CA ALA A 234 -8.73 -3.98 2.30
C ALA A 234 -7.93 -5.09 3.01
N ALA A 235 -6.92 -4.75 3.80
CA ALA A 235 -6.13 -5.70 4.58
C ALA A 235 -6.97 -6.42 5.64
N VAL A 236 -7.80 -5.69 6.38
CA VAL A 236 -8.69 -6.26 7.41
C VAL A 236 -9.78 -7.11 6.78
N PHE A 237 -10.42 -6.61 5.72
CA PHE A 237 -11.39 -7.36 4.91
C PHE A 237 -10.80 -8.67 4.38
N GLY A 238 -9.60 -8.61 3.82
CA GLY A 238 -8.88 -9.78 3.33
C GLY A 238 -8.45 -10.78 4.42
N GLY A 239 -8.36 -10.32 5.66
CA GLY A 239 -7.77 -11.04 6.79
C GLY A 239 -6.36 -10.55 7.06
N ILE A 240 -6.25 -9.57 7.96
CA ILE A 240 -4.97 -8.92 8.28
C ILE A 240 -3.95 -9.94 8.80
N GLY A 241 -2.71 -9.86 8.31
CA GLY A 241 -1.66 -10.86 8.54
C GLY A 241 -1.57 -11.95 7.45
N SER A 242 -2.55 -12.06 6.53
CA SER A 242 -2.50 -12.95 5.38
C SER A 242 -2.21 -12.18 4.08
N ILE A 243 -1.01 -12.34 3.50
CA ILE A 243 -0.62 -11.66 2.25
C ILE A 243 -1.60 -11.97 1.09
N PRO A 244 -1.99 -13.24 0.82
CA PRO A 244 -3.02 -13.53 -0.19
C PRO A 244 -4.37 -12.89 0.14
N GLY A 245 -4.72 -12.85 1.44
CA GLY A 245 -5.92 -12.18 1.93
C GLY A 245 -5.93 -10.69 1.55
N ALA A 246 -4.84 -9.98 1.83
CA ALA A 246 -4.70 -8.57 1.51
C ALA A 246 -4.81 -8.27 0.00
N VAL A 247 -4.29 -9.16 -0.85
CA VAL A 247 -4.44 -9.04 -2.31
C VAL A 247 -5.91 -9.15 -2.73
N LEU A 248 -6.59 -10.21 -2.28
CA LEU A 248 -8.00 -10.39 -2.59
C LEU A 248 -8.86 -9.25 -2.03
N GLY A 249 -8.60 -8.82 -0.80
CA GLY A 249 -9.28 -7.70 -0.17
C GLY A 249 -9.09 -6.39 -0.93
N GLY A 250 -7.88 -6.10 -1.41
CA GLY A 250 -7.59 -4.93 -2.24
C GLY A 250 -8.33 -4.96 -3.57
N VAL A 251 -8.25 -6.08 -4.29
CA VAL A 251 -8.93 -6.27 -5.58
C VAL A 251 -10.44 -6.14 -5.43
N LEU A 252 -11.04 -6.82 -4.45
CA LEU A 252 -12.47 -6.76 -4.20
C LEU A 252 -12.93 -5.36 -3.77
N LEU A 253 -12.18 -4.68 -2.89
CA LEU A 253 -12.51 -3.32 -2.49
C LEU A 253 -12.50 -2.37 -3.70
N GLY A 254 -11.47 -2.45 -4.56
CA GLY A 254 -11.38 -1.65 -5.77
C GLY A 254 -12.51 -1.93 -6.77
N LEU A 255 -12.89 -3.20 -6.94
CA LEU A 255 -14.03 -3.59 -7.78
C LEU A 255 -15.35 -3.03 -7.23
N ILE A 256 -15.61 -3.23 -5.94
CA ILE A 256 -16.83 -2.73 -5.30
C ILE A 256 -16.91 -1.21 -5.44
N GLU A 257 -15.81 -0.50 -5.19
CA GLU A 257 -15.76 0.95 -5.23
C GLU A 257 -16.02 1.51 -6.65
N ILE A 258 -15.43 0.90 -7.67
CA ILE A 258 -15.66 1.32 -9.06
C ILE A 258 -17.06 0.94 -9.55
N PHE A 259 -17.56 -0.24 -9.23
CA PHE A 259 -18.91 -0.64 -9.65
C PHE A 259 -20.00 0.13 -8.92
N LEU A 260 -19.81 0.44 -7.64
CA LEU A 260 -20.75 1.28 -6.89
C LEU A 260 -20.81 2.68 -7.50
N ALA A 261 -19.66 3.29 -7.79
CA ALA A 261 -19.58 4.59 -8.46
C ALA A 261 -20.20 4.56 -9.87
N ALA A 262 -20.08 3.44 -10.59
CA ALA A 262 -20.59 3.28 -11.95
C ALA A 262 -22.12 3.09 -12.00
N TYR A 263 -22.67 2.24 -11.12
CA TYR A 263 -24.09 1.87 -11.15
C TYR A 263 -24.97 2.72 -10.23
N PHE A 264 -24.40 3.37 -9.21
CA PHE A 264 -25.12 4.25 -8.30
C PHE A 264 -24.47 5.64 -8.22
N PRO A 265 -24.54 6.45 -9.29
CA PRO A 265 -23.88 7.77 -9.30
C PRO A 265 -24.40 8.73 -8.24
N SER A 266 -25.67 8.60 -7.84
CA SER A 266 -26.33 9.44 -6.82
C SER A 266 -25.71 9.30 -5.42
N VAL A 267 -25.08 8.16 -5.11
CA VAL A 267 -24.42 7.92 -3.82
C VAL A 267 -22.89 8.08 -3.88
N MET A 268 -22.35 8.52 -5.02
CA MET A 268 -20.90 8.65 -5.23
C MET A 268 -20.22 9.59 -4.22
N GLY A 269 -20.93 10.61 -3.74
CA GLY A 269 -20.42 11.51 -2.69
C GLY A 269 -20.10 10.79 -1.36
N TYR A 270 -20.69 9.62 -1.13
CA TYR A 270 -20.47 8.79 0.05
C TYR A 270 -19.53 7.62 -0.19
N ARG A 271 -18.80 7.61 -1.31
CA ARG A 271 -17.91 6.52 -1.73
C ARG A 271 -16.97 6.03 -0.63
N ASP A 272 -16.40 6.94 0.15
CA ASP A 272 -15.50 6.57 1.25
C ASP A 272 -16.26 5.90 2.41
N ALA A 273 -17.47 6.36 2.72
CA ALA A 273 -18.31 5.76 3.76
C ALA A 273 -18.66 4.29 3.46
N PHE A 274 -18.85 3.93 2.19
CA PHE A 274 -19.11 2.54 1.80
C PHE A 274 -17.93 1.61 2.12
N ALA A 275 -16.69 2.06 1.98
CA ALA A 275 -15.53 1.26 2.38
C ALA A 275 -15.57 0.95 3.88
N PHE A 276 -15.96 1.91 4.72
CA PHE A 276 -16.12 1.70 6.17
C PHE A 276 -17.32 0.83 6.53
N ILE A 277 -18.45 0.99 5.84
CA ILE A 277 -19.63 0.14 6.04
C ILE A 277 -19.27 -1.32 5.76
N ILE A 278 -18.56 -1.57 4.65
CA ILE A 278 -18.04 -2.91 4.31
C ILE A 278 -17.18 -3.44 5.46
N LEU A 279 -16.21 -2.65 5.93
CA LEU A 279 -15.37 -3.03 7.08
C LEU A 279 -16.20 -3.45 8.29
N ILE A 280 -17.17 -2.63 8.70
CA ILE A 280 -18.02 -2.88 9.87
C ILE A 280 -18.79 -4.18 9.71
N ILE A 281 -19.44 -4.39 8.56
CA ILE A 281 -20.23 -5.59 8.28
C ILE A 281 -19.34 -6.85 8.37
N ILE A 282 -18.15 -6.82 7.79
CA ILE A 282 -17.24 -7.96 7.84
C ILE A 282 -16.75 -8.23 9.25
N LEU A 283 -16.43 -7.20 10.03
CA LEU A 283 -15.98 -7.41 11.41
C LEU A 283 -17.10 -8.00 12.28
N LEU A 284 -18.36 -7.67 12.01
CA LEU A 284 -19.52 -8.26 12.68
C LEU A 284 -19.75 -9.73 12.28
N VAL A 285 -19.64 -10.06 11.00
CA VAL A 285 -19.99 -11.39 10.48
C VAL A 285 -18.80 -12.37 10.53
N LYS A 286 -17.60 -11.89 10.20
CA LYS A 286 -16.37 -12.70 10.09
C LYS A 286 -15.14 -11.88 10.51
N PRO A 287 -14.88 -11.72 11.82
CA PRO A 287 -13.81 -10.86 12.35
C PRO A 287 -12.39 -11.27 11.95
N SER A 288 -12.19 -12.51 11.46
CA SER A 288 -10.92 -12.95 10.88
C SER A 288 -10.71 -12.46 9.43
N GLY A 289 -11.67 -11.75 8.82
CA GLY A 289 -11.67 -11.43 7.39
C GLY A 289 -11.89 -12.67 6.50
N LEU A 290 -11.77 -12.48 5.19
CA LEU A 290 -12.03 -13.51 4.19
C LEU A 290 -11.10 -14.72 4.30
N LEU A 291 -9.79 -14.48 4.36
CA LEU A 291 -8.73 -15.50 4.38
C LEU A 291 -7.87 -15.48 5.65
N GLY A 292 -8.28 -14.77 6.71
CA GLY A 292 -7.51 -14.78 7.96
C GLY A 292 -7.69 -16.09 8.72
N LYS A 293 -6.60 -16.51 9.39
CA LYS A 293 -6.60 -17.70 10.26
C LYS A 293 -7.06 -17.31 11.65
N LYS A 294 -7.88 -18.15 12.30
CA LYS A 294 -8.24 -17.97 13.71
C LYS A 294 -6.97 -18.03 14.54
N ILE A 295 -6.74 -17.01 15.37
CA ILE A 295 -5.69 -17.04 16.38
C ILE A 295 -6.17 -18.05 17.42
N VAL A 296 -5.58 -19.24 17.43
CA VAL A 296 -5.79 -20.21 18.50
C VAL A 296 -4.99 -19.69 19.68
N GLU A 297 -5.67 -19.13 20.67
CA GLU A 297 -5.06 -18.78 21.94
C GLU A 297 -4.63 -20.10 22.60
N LYS A 298 -3.32 -20.24 22.88
CA LYS A 298 -2.83 -21.37 23.66
C LYS A 298 -3.30 -21.14 25.09
N VAL A 299 -4.25 -21.96 25.55
CA VAL A 299 -4.53 -22.17 26.98
C VAL A 299 -3.54 -23.19 27.50
#